data_AF-A0A316P7T7-F1
#
_entry.id   AF-A0A316P7T7-F1
#
_cell.length_a   1.000
_cell.length_b   1.000
_cell.length_c   1.000
_cell.angle_alpha   90.00
_cell.angle_beta   90.00
_cell.angle_gamma   90.00
#
_symmetry.space_group_name_H-M   'P 1'
#
loop_
_entity.id
_entity.type
_entity.pdbx_description
1 polymer ?
#
loop_
_entity_poly.entity_id
_entity_poly.type
_entity_poly.pdbx_seq_one_letter_code
_entity_poly.pdbx_strand_id
1 'polypeptide(L)'
;MGYGIVSVGKGVPYDVLVEGRFRFFGWTFMVHRDPNNPELYAVSEAKTGANISCYGCATPEKAVREAVNVLWRRRYMLHTSIMDVVVGRRIDFEAKNRGLSLGIDVMTWNL
;
A
#
# COMPACT_ATOMS: atom_id res chain seq x y z
N MET A 1 -12.33 5.26 8.02
CA MET A 1 -10.92 4.94 8.37
C MET A 1 -10.87 3.59 9.05
N GLY A 2 -9.78 2.84 8.87
CA GLY A 2 -9.60 1.47 9.35
C GLY A 2 -8.11 1.14 9.41
N TYR A 3 -7.73 0.12 10.17
CA TYR A 3 -6.32 -0.24 10.37
C TYR A 3 -5.87 -1.31 9.38
N GLY A 4 -4.77 -1.08 8.68
CA GLY A 4 -4.14 -2.05 7.80
C GLY A 4 -2.74 -2.39 8.26
N ILE A 5 -2.11 -3.37 7.62
CA ILE A 5 -0.71 -3.73 7.88
C ILE A 5 0.12 -3.60 6.62
N VAL A 6 1.30 -3.01 6.77
CA VAL A 6 2.29 -2.88 5.70
C VAL A 6 3.64 -3.45 6.12
N SER A 7 4.42 -3.84 5.12
CA SER A 7 5.80 -4.29 5.26
C SER A 7 6.71 -3.33 4.51
N VAL A 8 7.59 -2.65 5.24
CA VAL A 8 8.63 -1.79 4.66
C VAL A 8 9.94 -2.54 4.67
N GLY A 9 10.36 -3.02 3.49
CA GLY A 9 11.59 -3.78 3.31
C GLY A 9 11.59 -5.15 4.02
N LYS A 10 12.76 -5.61 4.47
CA LYS A 10 12.95 -6.87 5.23
C LYS A 10 12.51 -6.78 6.71
N GLY A 11 11.81 -5.70 7.09
CA GLY A 11 11.47 -5.34 8.47
C GLY A 11 10.23 -6.04 9.04
N VAL A 12 9.95 -5.75 10.31
CA VAL A 12 8.75 -6.20 11.06
C VAL A 12 7.52 -5.50 10.49
N PRO A 13 6.38 -6.20 10.30
CA PRO A 13 5.15 -5.55 9.88
C PRO A 13 4.71 -4.51 10.89
N TYR A 14 4.05 -3.45 10.43
CA TYR A 14 3.48 -2.46 11.35
C TYR A 14 2.11 -1.98 10.87
N ASP A 15 1.34 -1.50 11.84
CA ASP A 15 -0.02 -1.04 11.65
C ASP A 15 -0.06 0.36 11.05
N VAL A 16 -0.98 0.58 10.13
CA VAL A 16 -1.19 1.86 9.44
C VAL A 16 -2.66 2.25 9.43
N LEU A 17 -2.92 3.54 9.36
CA LEU A 17 -4.27 4.06 9.14
C LEU A 17 -4.56 4.07 7.65
N VAL A 18 -5.50 3.25 7.20
CA VAL A 18 -5.91 3.18 5.79
C VAL A 18 -6.96 4.24 5.50
N GLU A 19 -6.64 5.08 4.52
CA GLU A 19 -7.46 6.20 4.06
C GLU A 19 -8.31 5.83 2.85
N GLY A 20 -7.78 4.97 1.99
CA GLY A 20 -8.48 4.53 0.80
C GLY A 20 -7.73 3.45 0.04
N ARG A 21 -8.34 3.00 -1.05
CA ARG A 21 -7.79 1.97 -1.93
C ARG A 21 -7.86 2.43 -3.37
N PHE A 22 -7.14 1.76 -4.26
CA PHE A 22 -7.35 1.89 -5.68
C PHE A 22 -6.87 0.63 -6.40
N ARG A 23 -7.35 0.43 -7.62
CA ARG A 23 -6.91 -0.68 -8.47
C ARG A 23 -6.06 -0.17 -9.62
N PHE A 24 -4.99 -0.88 -9.93
CA PHE A 24 -4.10 -0.57 -11.05
C PHE A 24 -3.49 -1.85 -11.62
N PHE A 25 -3.56 -2.05 -12.94
CA PHE A 25 -3.18 -3.31 -13.63
C PHE A 25 -3.77 -4.61 -13.05
N GLY A 26 -4.97 -4.56 -12.46
CA GLY A 26 -5.59 -5.72 -11.81
C GLY A 26 -5.11 -5.98 -10.38
N TRP A 27 -4.20 -5.16 -9.87
CA TRP A 27 -3.71 -5.19 -8.49
C TRP A 27 -4.47 -4.20 -7.63
N THR A 28 -4.55 -4.46 -6.32
CA THR A 28 -5.17 -3.53 -5.36
C THR A 28 -4.11 -2.91 -4.47
N PHE A 29 -4.21 -1.60 -4.27
CA PHE A 29 -3.30 -0.80 -3.46
C PHE A 29 -4.07 -0.09 -2.35
N MET A 30 -3.36 0.29 -1.28
CA MET A 30 -3.88 0.99 -0.11
C MET A 30 -3.13 2.30 0.08
N VAL A 31 -3.87 3.40 0.11
CA VAL A 31 -3.36 4.69 0.56
C VAL A 31 -3.50 4.73 2.08
N HIS A 32 -2.40 5.02 2.77
CA HIS A 32 -2.36 4.94 4.22
C HIS A 32 -1.44 6.00 4.83
N ARG A 33 -1.67 6.29 6.12
CA ARG A 33 -0.84 7.14 6.96
C ARG A 33 -0.07 6.30 7.98
N ASP A 34 1.15 6.72 8.27
CA ASP A 34 1.92 6.21 9.41
C ASP A 34 1.31 6.77 10.71
N PRO A 35 0.89 5.93 11.67
CA PRO A 35 0.37 6.42 12.95
C PRO A 35 1.35 7.31 13.72
N ASN A 36 2.66 7.11 13.52
CA ASN A 36 3.71 7.91 14.15
C ASN A 36 3.98 9.22 13.41
N ASN A 37 3.60 9.30 12.14
CA ASN A 37 3.78 10.48 11.29
C ASN A 37 2.47 10.76 10.52
N PRO A 38 1.42 11.24 11.20
CA PRO A 38 0.07 11.34 10.64
C PRO A 38 -0.07 12.38 9.51
N GLU A 39 0.92 13.26 9.37
CA GLU A 39 1.02 14.25 8.28
C GLU A 39 1.50 13.63 6.96
N LEU A 40 1.95 12.36 6.97
CA LEU A 40 2.56 11.71 5.83
C LEU A 40 1.72 10.53 5.31
N TYR A 41 1.54 10.52 4.00
CA TYR A 41 0.82 9.48 3.26
C TYR A 41 1.79 8.64 2.44
N ALA A 42 1.44 7.37 2.27
CA ALA A 42 2.13 6.42 1.40
C ALA A 42 1.14 5.44 0.76
N VAL A 43 1.62 4.69 -0.22
CA VAL A 43 0.86 3.65 -0.91
C VAL A 43 1.56 2.32 -0.73
N SER A 44 0.79 1.29 -0.41
CA SER A 44 1.25 -0.09 -0.39
C SER A 44 0.38 -1.00 -1.25
N GLU A 45 0.92 -2.13 -1.69
CA GLU A 45 0.11 -3.21 -2.25
C GLU A 45 -0.76 -3.82 -1.14
N ALA A 46 -2.06 -3.97 -1.39
CA ALA A 46 -3.00 -4.45 -0.38
C ALA A 46 -2.72 -5.91 0.04
N LYS A 47 -2.30 -6.76 -0.89
CA LYS A 47 -2.10 -8.19 -0.66
C LYS A 47 -0.85 -8.47 0.18
N THR A 48 0.23 -7.77 -0.11
CA THR A 48 1.56 -8.05 0.46
C THR A 48 1.99 -7.01 1.49
N GLY A 49 1.24 -5.90 1.63
CA GLY A 49 1.64 -4.76 2.44
C GLY A 49 2.86 -4.02 1.88
N ALA A 50 3.31 -4.36 0.68
CA ALA A 50 4.51 -3.82 0.06
C ALA A 50 4.44 -2.32 -0.14
N ASN A 51 5.31 -1.54 0.52
CA ASN A 51 5.34 -0.11 0.23
C ASN A 51 5.84 0.16 -1.21
N ILE A 52 5.04 0.92 -1.97
CA ILE A 52 5.30 1.38 -3.33
C ILE A 52 5.97 2.77 -3.36
N SER A 53 5.57 3.68 -2.47
CA SER A 53 6.03 5.06 -2.39
C SER A 53 6.69 5.33 -1.04
N CYS A 54 7.97 5.76 -1.04
CA CYS A 54 8.67 6.16 0.18
C CYS A 54 7.79 7.13 1.01
N TYR A 55 7.63 6.88 2.32
CA TYR A 55 6.88 7.76 3.23
C TYR A 55 7.35 9.20 3.08
N GLY A 56 6.42 10.14 2.86
CA GLY A 56 6.79 11.54 2.66
C GLY A 56 5.85 12.38 1.82
N CYS A 57 4.72 11.83 1.34
CA CYS A 57 3.75 12.64 0.61
C CYS A 57 2.84 13.38 1.58
N ALA A 58 2.73 14.70 1.42
CA ALA A 58 1.87 15.54 2.27
C ALA A 58 0.36 15.35 2.03
N THR A 59 -0.01 14.72 0.90
CA THR A 59 -1.42 14.46 0.58
C THR A 59 -1.61 13.06 -0.04
N PRO A 60 -2.81 12.45 0.11
CA PRO A 60 -3.18 11.21 -0.56
C PRO A 60 -2.97 11.26 -2.08
N GLU A 61 -3.38 12.35 -2.74
CA GLU A 61 -3.29 12.58 -4.19
C GLU A 61 -1.84 12.40 -4.66
N LYS A 62 -0.91 13.04 -3.96
CA LYS A 62 0.51 13.02 -4.29
C LYS A 62 1.08 11.62 -4.08
N ALA A 63 0.69 10.94 -3.00
CA ALA A 63 1.10 9.57 -2.74
C ALA A 63 0.66 8.62 -3.87
N VAL A 64 -0.59 8.75 -4.34
CA VAL A 64 -1.11 7.95 -5.45
C VAL A 64 -0.37 8.26 -6.74
N ARG A 65 -0.15 9.54 -7.07
CA ARG A 65 0.56 9.95 -8.30
C ARG A 65 1.99 9.39 -8.34
N GLU A 66 2.73 9.51 -7.25
CA GLU A 66 4.07 8.94 -7.13
C GLU A 66 4.04 7.40 -7.22
N ALA A 67 3.09 6.76 -6.55
CA ALA A 67 2.94 5.31 -6.61
C ALA A 67 2.65 4.82 -8.03
N VAL A 68 1.74 5.46 -8.76
CA VAL A 68 1.41 5.12 -10.15
C VAL A 68 2.66 5.23 -11.05
N ASN A 69 3.48 6.28 -10.88
CA ASN A 69 4.75 6.42 -11.59
C ASN A 69 5.70 5.24 -11.33
N VAL A 70 5.80 4.78 -10.07
CA VAL A 70 6.62 3.62 -9.70
C VAL A 70 6.04 2.34 -10.28
N LEU A 71 4.72 2.13 -10.21
CA LEU A 71 4.04 0.92 -10.71
C LEU A 71 4.22 0.75 -12.22
N TRP A 72 4.13 1.86 -12.98
CA TRP A 72 4.43 1.85 -14.41
C TRP A 72 5.86 1.38 -14.72
N ARG A 73 6.83 1.82 -13.91
CA ARG A 73 8.26 1.48 -14.09
C ARG A 73 8.61 0.07 -13.63
N ARG A 74 7.95 -0.42 -12.56
CA ARG A 74 8.41 -1.61 -11.81
C ARG A 74 7.58 -2.87 -11.98
N ARG A 75 6.50 -2.82 -12.78
CA ARG A 75 5.48 -3.83 -13.20
C ARG A 75 5.62 -5.33 -12.84
N TYR A 76 6.81 -5.84 -12.49
CA TYR A 76 7.12 -7.21 -12.12
C TYR A 76 7.94 -7.40 -10.82
N MET A 77 8.92 -6.53 -10.52
CA MET A 77 9.93 -6.81 -9.47
C MET A 77 9.41 -6.70 -8.03
N LEU A 78 8.34 -5.92 -7.82
CA LEU A 78 7.88 -5.58 -6.49
C LEU A 78 7.07 -6.71 -5.85
N HIS A 79 6.40 -7.53 -6.66
CA HIS A 79 5.60 -8.65 -6.19
C HIS A 79 6.45 -9.82 -5.66
N THR A 80 7.49 -10.20 -6.40
CA THR A 80 8.28 -11.41 -6.15
C THR A 80 9.05 -11.35 -4.83
N SER A 81 9.80 -10.26 -4.62
CA SER A 81 10.63 -10.11 -3.41
C SER A 81 9.82 -10.08 -2.11
N ILE A 82 8.54 -9.71 -2.17
CA ILE A 82 7.72 -9.50 -0.97
C ILE A 82 6.88 -10.74 -0.69
N MET A 83 6.41 -11.44 -1.72
CA MET A 83 5.87 -12.79 -1.57
C MET A 83 6.85 -13.72 -0.86
N ASP A 84 8.14 -13.67 -1.19
CA ASP A 84 9.17 -14.47 -0.52
C ASP A 84 9.25 -14.17 0.99
N VAL A 85 9.14 -12.89 1.37
CA VAL A 85 9.15 -12.46 2.78
C VAL A 85 7.90 -12.91 3.52
N VAL A 86 6.73 -12.76 2.89
CA VAL A 86 5.41 -13.15 3.42
C VAL A 86 5.35 -14.65 3.70
N VAL A 87 5.79 -15.46 2.73
CA VAL A 87 5.88 -16.93 2.86
C VAL A 87 6.88 -17.31 3.95
N GLY A 88 8.07 -16.69 3.96
CA GLY A 88 9.10 -16.98 4.96
C GLY A 88 8.65 -16.75 6.41
N ARG A 89 7.75 -15.79 6.64
CA ARG A 89 7.20 -15.50 7.97
C ARG A 89 5.81 -16.08 8.25
N ARG A 90 5.21 -16.77 7.27
CA ARG A 90 3.85 -17.34 7.35
C ARG A 90 2.79 -16.30 7.77
N ILE A 91 2.89 -15.08 7.25
CA ILE A 91 1.94 -14.00 7.57
C ILE A 91 0.91 -13.89 6.45
N ASP A 92 -0.37 -13.88 6.77
CA ASP A 92 -1.43 -13.64 5.79
C ASP A 92 -1.87 -12.17 5.79
N PHE A 93 -1.14 -11.33 5.07
CA PHE A 93 -1.52 -9.92 4.90
C PHE A 93 -2.78 -9.74 4.05
N GLU A 94 -3.05 -10.68 3.14
CA GLU A 94 -4.26 -10.63 2.32
C GLU A 94 -5.48 -10.69 3.23
N ALA A 95 -5.55 -11.69 4.12
CA ALA A 95 -6.64 -11.83 5.09
C ALA A 95 -6.76 -10.60 6.01
N LYS A 96 -5.64 -10.07 6.52
CA LYS A 96 -5.64 -8.90 7.41
C LYS A 96 -6.14 -7.63 6.72
N ASN A 97 -5.87 -7.47 5.43
CA ASN A 97 -6.30 -6.31 4.66
C ASN A 97 -7.63 -6.57 3.89
N ARG A 98 -8.23 -7.77 4.00
CA ARG A 98 -9.41 -8.21 3.22
C ARG A 98 -10.73 -7.51 3.61
N GLY A 99 -10.79 -6.84 4.76
CA GLY A 99 -11.99 -6.15 5.27
C GLY A 99 -11.93 -4.62 5.22
N LEU A 100 -10.86 -4.04 4.67
CA LEU A 100 -10.67 -2.60 4.61
C LEU A 100 -11.44 -2.04 3.42
N SER A 101 -12.76 -1.96 3.56
CA SER A 101 -13.68 -1.33 2.61
C SER A 101 -13.89 0.11 3.05
N LEU A 102 -12.96 0.97 2.65
CA LEU A 102 -13.13 2.42 2.75
C LEU A 102 -13.22 2.96 1.33
N GLY A 103 -14.33 3.65 1.08
CA GLY A 103 -14.82 4.07 -0.22
C GLY A 103 -13.82 4.91 -0.99
N ILE A 104 -12.94 4.23 -1.72
CA ILE A 104 -12.31 4.69 -2.96
C ILE A 104 -12.21 3.45 -3.86
N ASP A 105 -13.32 2.72 -4.02
CA ASP A 105 -13.43 1.85 -5.19
C ASP A 105 -13.69 2.79 -6.36
N VAL A 106 -12.71 2.87 -7.26
CA VAL A 106 -12.62 3.78 -8.39
C VAL A 106 -12.19 5.19 -8.02
N MET A 107 -10.91 5.46 -8.23
CA MET A 107 -10.46 6.81 -8.47
C MET A 107 -9.76 6.83 -9.81
N THR A 108 -10.52 7.20 -10.83
CA THR A 108 -10.03 8.07 -11.88
C THR A 108 -9.66 9.38 -11.20
N TRP A 109 -8.47 9.43 -10.59
CA TRP A 109 -7.82 10.72 -10.37
C TRP A 109 -7.52 11.25 -11.77
N ASN A 110 -8.09 12.37 -12.18
CA ASN A 110 -7.67 13.04 -13.41
C ASN A 110 -6.21 13.45 -13.20
N LEU A 111 -5.29 12.67 -13.78
CA LEU A 111 -3.85 12.90 -13.75
C LEU A 111 -3.50 14.05 -14.70
#